data_AF-E9GL99-F1
#
_entry.id   AF-E9GL99-F1
#
_cell.length_a   1.000
_cell.length_b   1.000
_cell.length_c   1.000
_cell.angle_alpha   90.00
_cell.angle_beta   90.00
_cell.angle_gamma   90.00
#
_symmetry.space_group_name_H-M   'P 1'
#
loop_
_entity.id
_entity.type
_entity.pdbx_description
1 polymer ?
#
loop_
_entity_poly.entity_id
_entity_poly.type
_entity_poly.pdbx_seq_one_letter_code
_entity_poly.pdbx_strand_id
1 'polypeptide(L)'
;IAVFLHFFFLCAFSWMFVEGLYLYFLITKVFYGSGLKQWQYYIIGYGVPVLTVTITLAVTKTKAYLGDPFSYCWLSYENGAIWAFAGPVAAIIFINLIFLSWAVSVRFKLRRNPAEIKENKQNFRWIYGVISLTFILGITWVFGFLFFGQGSLIFAYIFTILNSLQGLFIFITFCVINKKVR
;
A
#
# COMPACT_ATOMS: atom_id res chain seq x y z
N ILE A 1 0.11 17.90 14.95
CA ILE A 1 0.56 16.49 14.83
C ILE A 1 -0.41 15.68 13.96
N ALA A 2 -1.71 15.59 14.30
CA ALA A 2 -2.70 14.84 13.52
C ALA A 2 -2.74 15.15 12.00
N VAL A 3 -2.61 16.43 11.62
CA VAL A 3 -2.53 16.84 10.19
C VAL A 3 -1.34 16.21 9.47
N PHE A 4 -0.14 16.27 10.07
CA PHE A 4 1.05 15.65 9.52
C PHE A 4 0.93 14.12 9.48
N LEU A 5 0.35 13.52 10.53
CA LEU A 5 0.12 12.08 10.57
C LEU A 5 -0.79 11.65 9.41
N HIS A 6 -1.91 12.36 9.20
CA HIS A 6 -2.84 12.12 8.09
C HIS A 6 -2.12 12.26 6.73
N PHE A 7 -1.32 13.32 6.56
CA PHE A 7 -0.54 13.54 5.34
C PHE A 7 0.48 12.43 5.06
N PHE A 8 1.30 12.04 6.05
CA PHE A 8 2.34 11.04 5.85
C PHE A 8 1.77 9.64 5.58
N PHE A 9 0.67 9.26 6.24
CA PHE A 9 0.00 8.00 5.93
C PHE A 9 -0.55 8.01 4.50
N LEU A 10 -1.25 9.07 4.08
CA LEU A 10 -1.74 9.18 2.71
C LEU A 10 -0.60 9.15 1.68
N CYS A 11 0.52 9.81 1.97
CA CYS A 11 1.73 9.72 1.13
C CYS A 11 2.21 8.28 1.01
N ALA A 12 2.34 7.56 2.13
CA ALA A 12 2.78 6.17 2.12
C ALA A 12 1.87 5.31 1.23
N PHE A 13 0.55 5.42 1.38
CA PHE A 13 -0.40 4.68 0.54
C PHE A 13 -0.38 5.11 -0.93
N SER A 14 -0.26 6.41 -1.20
CA SER A 14 -0.19 6.91 -2.58
C SER A 14 1.07 6.38 -3.28
N TRP A 15 2.19 6.26 -2.56
CA TRP A 15 3.38 5.59 -3.06
C TRP A 15 3.20 4.08 -3.25
N MET A 16 2.51 3.39 -2.33
CA MET A 16 2.15 1.98 -2.51
C MET A 16 1.26 1.76 -3.75
N PHE A 17 0.38 2.71 -4.07
CA PHE A 17 -0.41 2.70 -5.30
C PHE A 17 0.45 2.94 -6.55
N VAL A 18 1.36 3.92 -6.50
CA VAL A 18 2.32 4.20 -7.58
C VAL A 18 3.16 2.96 -7.90
N GLU A 19 3.64 2.24 -6.88
CA GLU A 19 4.36 0.97 -7.05
C GLU A 19 3.47 -0.09 -7.71
N GLY A 20 2.20 -0.18 -7.31
CA GLY A 20 1.21 -1.05 -7.96
C GLY A 20 1.00 -0.73 -9.44
N LEU A 21 0.85 0.55 -9.78
CA LEU A 21 0.74 1.02 -11.17
C LEU A 21 2.01 0.71 -11.97
N TYR A 22 3.19 0.96 -11.39
CA TYR A 22 4.46 0.67 -12.01
C TYR A 22 4.59 -0.83 -12.32
N LEU A 23 4.24 -1.69 -11.37
CA LEU A 23 4.20 -3.14 -11.57
C LEU A 23 3.22 -3.56 -12.66
N TYR A 24 2.02 -2.97 -12.70
CA TYR A 24 1.02 -3.25 -13.73
C TYR A 24 1.54 -2.91 -15.13
N PHE A 25 2.13 -1.72 -15.32
CA PHE A 25 2.72 -1.33 -16.60
C PHE A 25 3.91 -2.22 -16.96
N LEU A 26 4.76 -2.57 -16.01
CA LEU A 26 5.89 -3.47 -16.24
C LEU A 26 5.43 -4.83 -16.78
N ILE A 27 4.30 -5.37 -16.28
CA ILE A 27 3.79 -6.69 -16.68
C ILE A 27 2.99 -6.64 -17.98
N THR A 28 2.24 -5.57 -18.24
CA THR A 28 1.33 -5.48 -19.39
C THR A 28 1.92 -4.78 -20.62
N LYS A 29 2.81 -3.80 -20.43
CA LYS A 29 3.34 -2.93 -21.49
C LYS A 29 4.79 -3.25 -21.84
N VAL A 30 5.14 -4.54 -21.84
CA VAL A 30 6.49 -5.10 -21.90
C VAL A 30 7.42 -4.57 -23.02
N PHE A 31 6.99 -3.79 -24.04
CA PHE A 31 7.91 -3.30 -25.09
C PHE A 31 7.63 -1.94 -25.78
N TYR A 32 6.77 -1.05 -25.27
CA TYR A 32 6.63 0.28 -25.90
C TYR A 32 6.66 1.37 -24.84
N GLY A 33 7.63 2.29 -24.92
CA GLY A 33 7.95 3.38 -23.98
C GLY A 33 6.80 4.35 -23.67
N SER A 34 5.74 3.83 -23.09
CA SER A 34 4.44 4.45 -22.83
C SER A 34 3.99 4.19 -21.39
N GLY A 35 4.95 4.20 -20.47
CA GLY A 35 4.70 4.36 -19.04
C GLY A 35 4.53 5.83 -18.68
N LEU A 36 4.11 6.12 -17.46
CA LEU A 36 4.09 7.49 -16.95
C LEU A 36 5.53 8.03 -16.81
N LYS A 37 5.70 9.32 -17.06
CA LYS A 37 6.96 10.03 -16.79
C LYS A 37 7.17 10.15 -15.28
N GLN A 38 8.43 10.23 -14.86
CA GLN A 38 8.80 10.29 -13.45
C GLN A 38 8.09 11.40 -12.66
N TRP A 39 7.93 12.60 -13.24
CA TRP A 39 7.21 13.71 -12.60
C TRP A 39 5.72 13.39 -12.32
N GLN A 40 5.07 12.57 -13.17
CA GLN A 40 3.67 12.18 -12.98
C GLN A 40 3.52 11.27 -11.76
N TYR A 41 4.47 10.36 -11.53
CA TYR A 41 4.48 9.53 -10.32
C TYR A 41 4.61 10.37 -9.05
N TYR A 42 5.47 11.40 -9.05
CA TYR A 42 5.60 12.32 -7.92
C TYR A 42 4.33 13.12 -7.65
N ILE A 43 3.61 13.55 -8.70
CA ILE A 43 2.33 14.23 -8.53
C ILE A 43 1.28 13.30 -7.92
N ILE A 44 1.23 12.04 -8.33
CA ILE A 44 0.29 11.08 -7.74
C ILE A 44 0.70 10.79 -6.29
N GLY A 45 1.98 10.53 -6.04
CA GLY A 45 2.51 10.13 -4.74
C GLY A 45 2.40 11.21 -3.66
N TYR A 46 2.51 12.50 -4.01
CA TYR A 46 2.47 13.61 -3.06
C TYR A 46 1.30 14.57 -3.27
N GLY A 47 0.93 14.85 -4.52
CA GLY A 47 -0.13 15.80 -4.84
C GLY A 47 -1.50 15.34 -4.37
N VAL A 48 -1.83 14.05 -4.53
CA VAL A 48 -3.10 13.48 -4.02
C VAL A 48 -3.20 13.60 -2.48
N PRO A 49 -2.18 13.20 -1.69
CA PRO A 49 -2.16 13.44 -0.24
C PRO A 49 -2.32 14.90 0.16
N VAL A 50 -1.59 15.83 -0.49
CA VAL A 50 -1.71 17.27 -0.21
C VAL A 50 -3.15 17.71 -0.44
N LEU A 51 -3.72 17.38 -1.61
CA LEU A 51 -5.08 17.76 -1.97
C LEU A 51 -6.11 17.26 -0.95
N THR A 52 -6.05 15.98 -0.58
CA THR A 52 -6.98 15.37 0.39
C THR A 52 -6.89 16.04 1.76
N VAL A 53 -5.68 16.31 2.26
CA VAL A 53 -5.50 16.99 3.55
C VAL A 53 -5.98 18.44 3.49
N THR A 54 -5.69 19.16 2.41
CA THR A 54 -6.17 20.55 2.22
C THR A 54 -7.70 20.62 2.16
N ILE A 55 -8.35 19.72 1.42
CA ILE A 55 -9.82 19.64 1.36
C ILE A 55 -10.38 19.32 2.74
N THR A 56 -9.79 18.36 3.45
CA THR A 56 -10.23 17.97 4.79
C THR A 56 -10.13 19.15 5.77
N LEU A 57 -9.02 19.90 5.74
CA LEU A 57 -8.84 21.12 6.54
C LEU A 57 -9.86 22.21 6.20
N ALA A 58 -10.11 22.44 4.91
CA ALA A 58 -11.04 23.46 4.43
C ALA A 58 -12.48 23.16 4.83
N VAL A 59 -12.95 21.92 4.64
CA VAL A 59 -14.32 21.51 4.95
C VAL A 59 -14.58 21.47 6.45
N THR A 60 -13.61 20.94 7.22
CA THR A 60 -13.80 20.71 8.66
C THR A 60 -13.41 21.90 9.52
N LYS A 61 -12.86 22.97 8.91
CA LYS A 61 -12.37 24.18 9.60
C LYS A 61 -11.51 23.83 10.82
N THR A 62 -10.60 22.87 10.67
CA THR A 62 -9.72 22.29 11.72
C THR A 62 -10.39 21.45 12.82
N LYS A 63 -11.72 21.48 12.96
CA LYS A 63 -12.44 20.74 14.01
C LYS A 63 -12.24 19.23 13.92
N ALA A 64 -12.03 18.66 12.73
CA ALA A 64 -11.77 17.23 12.58
C ALA A 64 -10.41 16.78 13.15
N TYR A 65 -9.47 17.70 13.31
CA TYR A 65 -8.11 17.43 13.82
C TYR A 65 -7.93 17.88 15.28
N LEU A 66 -8.86 18.69 15.79
CA LEU A 66 -8.96 19.08 17.20
C LEU A 66 -9.76 17.98 17.92
N GLY A 67 -9.09 16.87 18.24
CA GLY A 67 -9.65 15.86 19.14
C GLY A 67 -9.76 16.38 20.57
N ASP A 68 -10.53 15.70 21.42
CA ASP A 68 -10.59 16.01 22.85
C ASP A 68 -9.17 16.02 23.47
N PRO A 69 -8.89 16.90 24.44
CA PRO A 69 -7.58 16.96 25.12
C PRO A 69 -7.13 15.64 25.76
N PHE A 70 -8.07 14.74 26.03
CA PHE A 70 -7.86 13.42 26.66
C PHE A 70 -7.90 12.25 25.66
N SER A 71 -8.13 12.51 24.36
CA SER A 71 -8.15 11.50 23.30
C SER A 71 -6.84 11.43 22.52
N TYR A 72 -6.63 10.32 21.81
CA TYR A 72 -5.49 10.13 20.92
C TYR A 72 -5.45 11.21 19.82
N CYS A 73 -4.24 11.67 19.47
CA CYS A 73 -4.04 12.73 18.46
C CYS A 73 -4.26 12.19 17.03
N TRP A 74 -5.52 11.98 16.66
CA TRP A 74 -5.95 11.48 15.35
C TRP A 74 -7.21 12.16 14.83
N LEU A 75 -7.57 11.86 13.58
CA LEU A 75 -8.78 12.36 12.92
C LEU A 75 -10.03 11.84 13.64
N SER A 76 -10.95 12.74 14.00
CA SER A 76 -12.16 12.39 14.76
C SER A 76 -13.09 11.46 13.96
N TYR A 77 -13.67 10.48 14.66
CA TYR A 77 -14.67 9.56 14.12
C TYR A 77 -16.08 10.17 14.08
N GLU A 78 -16.39 11.11 14.97
CA GLU A 78 -17.76 11.59 15.22
C GLU A 78 -18.39 12.30 14.03
N ASN A 79 -17.59 13.03 13.24
CA ASN A 79 -18.07 13.79 12.09
C ASN A 79 -17.87 13.04 10.74
N GLY A 80 -17.56 11.75 10.79
CA GLY A 80 -17.23 10.97 9.59
C GLY A 80 -15.91 11.41 8.92
N ALA A 81 -15.13 12.30 9.54
CA ALA A 81 -13.88 12.80 8.99
C ALA A 81 -12.88 11.68 8.73
N ILE A 82 -12.93 10.60 9.51
CA ILE A 82 -12.15 9.38 9.27
C ILE A 82 -12.26 8.85 7.83
N TRP A 83 -13.39 9.05 7.14
CA TRP A 83 -13.58 8.62 5.75
C TRP A 83 -12.72 9.39 4.74
N ALA A 84 -12.28 10.61 5.08
CA ALA A 84 -11.30 11.33 4.27
C ALA A 84 -9.95 10.60 4.20
N PHE A 85 -9.65 9.77 5.20
CA PHE A 85 -8.50 8.87 5.21
C PHE A 85 -8.87 7.46 4.74
N ALA A 86 -9.86 6.84 5.39
CA ALA A 86 -10.22 5.43 5.19
C ALA A 86 -10.73 5.15 3.76
N GLY A 87 -11.47 6.08 3.15
CA GLY A 87 -12.00 5.93 1.79
C GLY A 87 -10.89 5.80 0.74
N PRO A 88 -9.99 6.79 0.59
CA PRO A 88 -8.85 6.70 -0.32
C PRO A 88 -7.98 5.46 -0.10
N VAL A 89 -7.71 5.13 1.16
CA VAL A 89 -6.90 3.95 1.51
C VAL A 89 -7.58 2.65 1.10
N ALA A 90 -8.89 2.49 1.36
CA ALA A 90 -9.64 1.31 0.95
C ALA A 90 -9.63 1.13 -0.58
N ALA A 91 -9.82 2.21 -1.32
CA ALA A 91 -9.75 2.19 -2.79
C ALA A 91 -8.35 1.76 -3.28
N ILE A 92 -7.28 2.30 -2.70
CA ILE A 92 -5.90 1.93 -3.04
C ILE A 92 -5.64 0.45 -2.78
N ILE A 93 -6.01 -0.06 -1.60
CA ILE A 93 -5.83 -1.47 -1.25
C ILE A 93 -6.58 -2.37 -2.23
N PHE A 94 -7.82 -2.03 -2.56
CA PHE A 94 -8.62 -2.79 -3.52
C PHE A 94 -7.96 -2.84 -4.90
N ILE A 95 -7.48 -1.71 -5.41
CA ILE A 95 -6.79 -1.68 -6.71
C ILE A 95 -5.47 -2.46 -6.67
N ASN A 96 -4.70 -2.33 -5.58
CA ASN A 96 -3.46 -3.07 -5.39
C ASN A 96 -3.68 -4.58 -5.30
N LEU A 97 -4.81 -5.04 -4.72
CA LEU A 97 -5.20 -6.45 -4.76
C LEU A 97 -5.42 -6.92 -6.21
N ILE A 98 -6.08 -6.12 -7.05
CA ILE A 98 -6.27 -6.44 -8.47
C ILE A 98 -4.92 -6.56 -9.18
N PHE A 99 -4.00 -5.62 -8.96
CA PHE A 99 -2.67 -5.67 -9.55
C PHE A 99 -1.87 -6.90 -9.10
N LEU A 100 -1.93 -7.24 -7.81
CA LEU A 100 -1.28 -8.44 -7.27
C LEU A 100 -1.87 -9.72 -7.88
N SER A 101 -3.21 -9.85 -7.90
CA SER A 101 -3.90 -10.99 -8.51
C SER A 101 -3.58 -11.14 -10.00
N TRP A 102 -3.51 -10.03 -10.73
CA TRP A 102 -3.08 -10.02 -12.12
C TRP A 102 -1.63 -10.51 -12.28
N ALA A 103 -0.70 -9.95 -11.49
CA ALA A 103 0.71 -10.32 -11.54
C ALA A 103 0.92 -11.82 -11.25
N VAL A 104 0.22 -12.34 -10.24
CA VAL A 104 0.21 -13.75 -9.87
C VAL A 104 -0.38 -14.61 -11.01
N SER A 105 -1.50 -14.20 -11.60
CA SER A 105 -2.16 -14.93 -12.70
C SER A 105 -1.29 -15.03 -13.96
N VAL A 106 -0.61 -13.94 -14.33
CA VAL A 106 0.32 -13.93 -15.46
C VAL A 106 1.45 -14.94 -15.22
N ARG A 107 2.04 -14.94 -14.02
CA ARG A 107 3.10 -15.90 -13.67
C ARG A 107 2.62 -17.34 -13.68
N PHE A 108 1.42 -17.63 -13.16
CA PHE A 108 0.85 -18.99 -13.23
C PHE A 108 0.65 -19.47 -14.67
N LYS A 109 0.24 -18.58 -15.58
CA LYS A 109 0.14 -18.90 -17.01
C LYS A 109 1.50 -19.19 -17.63
N LEU A 110 2.55 -18.42 -17.30
CA LEU A 110 3.91 -18.68 -17.76
C LEU A 110 4.44 -20.04 -17.29
N ARG A 111 4.20 -20.40 -16.02
CA ARG A 111 4.65 -21.68 -15.44
C ARG A 111 3.96 -22.91 -16.04
N ARG A 112 2.76 -22.76 -16.59
CA ARG A 112 2.03 -23.85 -17.28
C ARG A 112 2.65 -24.22 -18.63
N ASN A 113 3.56 -23.42 -19.18
CA ASN A 113 4.32 -23.84 -20.36
C ASN A 113 5.29 -24.98 -19.97
N PRO A 114 5.20 -26.16 -20.61
CA PRO A 114 5.95 -27.37 -20.20
C PRO A 114 7.48 -27.23 -20.31
N ALA A 115 8.00 -26.13 -20.86
CA ALA A 115 9.43 -25.84 -20.96
C ALA A 115 10.09 -25.36 -19.64
N GLU A 116 9.32 -24.94 -18.61
CA GLU A 116 9.85 -24.37 -17.36
C GLU A 116 9.65 -25.24 -16.11
N ILE A 117 9.68 -26.57 -16.24
CA ILE A 117 9.68 -27.46 -15.07
C ILE A 117 11.10 -27.45 -14.44
N LYS A 118 11.36 -26.51 -13.52
CA LYS A 118 12.56 -26.52 -12.67
C LYS A 118 12.23 -26.45 -11.17
N GLU A 119 12.97 -27.31 -10.46
CA GLU A 119 13.12 -27.61 -9.02
C GLU A 119 12.57 -26.66 -7.94
N ASN A 120 12.35 -27.24 -6.74
CA ASN A 120 11.92 -26.59 -5.48
C ASN A 120 12.51 -25.19 -5.18
N LYS A 121 13.76 -24.90 -5.59
CA LYS A 121 14.39 -23.58 -5.42
C LYS A 121 13.67 -22.45 -6.19
N GLN A 122 12.97 -22.75 -7.28
CA GLN A 122 12.20 -21.77 -8.05
C GLN A 122 10.85 -21.46 -7.40
N ASN A 123 10.20 -22.45 -6.79
CA ASN A 123 8.97 -22.28 -6.01
C ASN A 123 9.19 -21.36 -4.81
N PHE A 124 10.27 -21.58 -4.06
CA PHE A 124 10.61 -20.76 -2.89
C PHE A 124 10.83 -19.30 -3.29
N ARG A 125 11.61 -19.05 -4.34
CA ARG A 125 11.87 -17.68 -4.84
C ARG A 125 10.60 -16.95 -5.24
N TRP A 126 9.64 -17.66 -5.83
CA TRP A 126 8.35 -17.09 -6.20
C TRP A 126 7.48 -16.76 -4.99
N ILE A 127 7.38 -17.66 -4.00
CA ILE A 127 6.65 -17.41 -2.75
C ILE A 127 7.21 -16.16 -2.06
N TYR A 128 8.54 -16.05 -1.96
CA TYR A 128 9.20 -14.86 -1.40
C TYR A 128 8.88 -13.60 -2.19
N GLY A 129 8.83 -13.68 -3.52
CA GLY A 129 8.44 -12.56 -4.39
C GLY A 129 7.01 -12.11 -4.11
N VAL A 130 6.04 -13.03 -4.01
CA VAL A 130 4.64 -12.71 -3.70
C VAL A 130 4.52 -12.10 -2.31
N ILE A 131 5.17 -12.68 -1.29
CA ILE A 131 5.17 -12.13 0.08
C ILE A 131 5.71 -10.70 0.06
N SER A 132 6.82 -10.45 -0.63
CA SER A 132 7.42 -9.12 -0.69
C SER A 132 6.53 -8.10 -1.40
N LEU A 133 5.85 -8.52 -2.48
CA LEU A 133 4.86 -7.68 -3.17
C LEU A 133 3.67 -7.35 -2.26
N THR A 134 3.18 -8.29 -1.46
CA THR A 134 2.10 -8.05 -0.50
C THR A 134 2.46 -6.95 0.50
N PHE A 135 3.69 -6.94 1.02
CA PHE A 135 4.15 -5.88 1.94
C PHE A 135 4.37 -4.54 1.23
N ILE A 136 4.92 -4.53 0.01
CA ILE A 136 5.10 -3.28 -0.75
C ILE A 136 3.78 -2.64 -1.14
N LEU A 137 2.80 -3.44 -1.53
CA LEU A 137 1.51 -2.95 -1.98
C LEU A 137 0.57 -2.58 -0.81
N GLY A 138 1.01 -2.74 0.44
CA GLY A 138 0.25 -2.34 1.62
C GLY A 138 -0.97 -3.22 1.92
N ILE A 139 -1.03 -4.43 1.38
CA ILE A 139 -2.21 -5.31 1.50
C ILE A 139 -2.47 -5.74 2.96
N THR A 140 -1.44 -5.72 3.81
CA THR A 140 -1.55 -5.98 5.26
C THR A 140 -2.53 -5.04 5.96
N TRP A 141 -2.85 -3.88 5.37
CA TRP A 141 -3.82 -2.94 5.93
C TRP A 141 -5.26 -3.43 5.91
N VAL A 142 -5.58 -4.49 5.17
CA VAL A 142 -6.89 -5.16 5.27
C VAL A 142 -7.19 -5.55 6.73
N PHE A 143 -6.18 -5.99 7.49
CA PHE A 143 -6.34 -6.29 8.91
C PHE A 143 -6.68 -5.06 9.77
N GLY A 144 -6.22 -3.87 9.36
CA GLY A 144 -6.60 -2.62 10.01
C GLY A 144 -8.08 -2.29 9.82
N PHE A 145 -8.62 -2.52 8.61
CA PHE A 145 -10.05 -2.37 8.35
C PHE A 145 -10.91 -3.41 9.09
N LEU A 146 -10.44 -4.66 9.19
CA LEU A 146 -11.10 -5.69 9.98
C LEU A 146 -11.15 -5.34 11.47
N PHE A 147 -10.07 -4.73 11.99
CA PHE A 147 -10.07 -4.17 13.34
C PHE A 147 -11.11 -3.05 13.50
N PHE A 148 -11.18 -2.09 12.58
CA PHE A 148 -12.19 -1.02 12.64
C PHE A 148 -13.63 -1.54 12.58
N GLY A 149 -13.90 -2.59 11.80
CA GLY A 149 -15.25 -3.13 11.63
C GLY A 149 -15.73 -4.04 12.76
N GLN A 150 -14.85 -4.91 13.28
CA GLN A 150 -15.25 -5.94 14.26
C GLN A 150 -14.66 -5.72 15.67
N GLY A 151 -13.75 -4.76 15.86
CA GLY A 151 -13.17 -4.42 17.16
C GLY A 151 -12.34 -5.53 17.81
N SER A 152 -11.99 -6.60 17.09
CA SER A 152 -11.25 -7.73 17.67
C SER A 152 -9.80 -7.37 17.94
N LEU A 153 -9.39 -7.53 19.20
CA LEU A 153 -8.02 -7.30 19.67
C LEU A 153 -6.99 -8.13 18.89
N ILE A 154 -7.37 -9.30 18.39
CA ILE A 154 -6.52 -10.16 17.58
C ILE A 154 -6.13 -9.45 16.28
N PHE A 155 -7.07 -8.80 15.59
CA PHE A 155 -6.77 -8.06 14.37
C PHE A 155 -5.90 -6.84 14.64
N ALA A 156 -6.05 -6.19 15.80
CA ALA A 156 -5.15 -5.11 16.22
C ALA A 156 -3.70 -5.59 16.38
N TYR A 157 -3.48 -6.72 17.05
CA TYR A 157 -2.14 -7.29 17.21
C TYR A 157 -1.53 -7.69 15.87
N ILE A 158 -2.28 -8.41 15.03
CA ILE A 158 -1.82 -8.81 13.69
C ILE A 158 -1.45 -7.58 12.86
N PHE A 159 -2.35 -6.58 12.82
CA PHE A 159 -2.12 -5.34 12.10
C PHE A 159 -0.85 -4.62 12.57
N THR A 160 -0.68 -4.50 13.89
CA THR A 160 0.47 -3.80 14.50
C THR A 160 1.79 -4.52 14.21
N ILE A 161 1.82 -5.85 14.35
CA ILE A 161 3.02 -6.66 14.06
C ILE A 161 3.38 -6.57 12.57
N LEU A 162 2.41 -6.75 11.68
CA LEU A 162 2.65 -6.69 10.24
C LEU A 162 3.12 -5.32 9.78
N ASN A 163 2.54 -4.23 10.29
CA ASN A 163 2.92 -2.87 9.93
C ASN A 163 4.28 -2.45 10.49
N SER A 164 4.58 -2.81 11.73
CA SER A 164 5.89 -2.50 12.33
C SER A 164 7.04 -3.23 11.61
N LEU A 165 6.79 -4.42 11.10
CA LEU A 165 7.77 -5.19 10.31
C LEU A 165 7.76 -4.86 8.81
N GLN A 166 6.74 -4.15 8.30
CA GLN A 166 6.58 -3.90 6.86
C GLN A 166 7.80 -3.20 6.26
N GLY A 167 8.30 -2.15 6.91
CA GLY A 167 9.51 -1.44 6.46
C GLY A 167 10.77 -2.32 6.47
N LEU A 168 10.91 -3.17 7.50
CA LEU A 168 12.03 -4.11 7.62
C LEU A 168 12.01 -5.15 6.48
N PHE A 169 10.85 -5.72 6.17
CA PHE A 169 10.71 -6.67 5.07
C PHE A 169 11.05 -6.04 3.71
N ILE A 170 10.59 -4.81 3.47
CA ILE A 170 10.92 -4.06 2.25
C ILE A 170 12.43 -3.89 2.13
N PHE A 171 13.09 -3.43 3.19
CA PHE A 171 14.54 -3.23 3.22
C PHE A 171 15.31 -4.53 2.95
N ILE A 172 14.96 -5.62 3.64
CA ILE A 172 15.64 -6.92 3.47
C ILE A 172 15.48 -7.41 2.02
N THR A 173 14.27 -7.39 1.47
CA THR A 173 14.05 -7.91 0.12
C THR A 173 14.74 -7.06 -0.95
N PHE A 174 14.60 -5.74 -0.88
CA PHE A 174 15.00 -4.85 -1.98
C PHE A 174 16.45 -4.37 -1.89
N CYS A 175 17.01 -4.24 -0.69
CA CYS A 175 18.37 -3.76 -0.48
C CYS A 175 19.34 -4.89 -0.20
N VAL A 176 18.99 -5.86 0.65
CA VAL A 176 19.93 -6.89 1.12
C VAL A 176 19.96 -8.12 0.21
N ILE A 177 18.79 -8.66 -0.14
CA ILE A 177 18.68 -9.91 -0.91
C ILE A 177 18.85 -9.65 -2.42
N ASN A 178 18.54 -8.44 -2.89
CA ASN A 178 18.60 -8.12 -4.30
C ASN A 178 20.05 -8.03 -4.80
N LYS A 179 20.51 -9.11 -5.45
CA LYS A 179 21.85 -9.24 -6.04
C LYS A 179 22.18 -8.23 -7.15
N LYS A 180 21.22 -7.44 -7.63
CA LYS A 180 21.49 -6.35 -8.58
C LYS A 180 21.90 -5.05 -7.87
N VAL A 181 21.61 -4.94 -6.58
CA VAL A 181 21.87 -3.74 -5.75
C VAL A 181 23.11 -3.96 -4.87
N ARG A 182 23.38 -5.21 -4.45
CA ARG A 182 24.66 -5.64 -3.85
C ARG A 182 25.70 -5.93 -4.92
#